data_AF-A0A5E7AVB0-F1
#
_entry.id   AF-A0A5E7AVB0-F1
#
_cell.length_a   1.000
_cell.length_b   1.000
_cell.length_c   1.000
_cell.angle_alpha   90.00
_cell.angle_beta   90.00
_cell.angle_gamma   90.00
#
_symmetry.space_group_name_H-M   'P 1'
#
loop_
_entity.id
_entity.type
_entity.pdbx_description
1 polymer ?
#
loop_
_entity_poly.entity_id
_entity_poly.type
_entity_poly.pdbx_seq_one_letter_code
_entity_poly.pdbx_strand_id
1 'polypeptide(L)'
;MNVLLNELHAYHHEAAIKITQIKALLGRVRHESAGADDCKLLFEMLEALHGEAERRHHANEEFIRRALLATEAPIHQRVKDIERDHLAFERIAGQLKMLEESTQETRVIADAVDDFIKKYYDHMDAEESIFFPMADKWLSDIQWQEIKRQWH
;
A
#
# COMPACT_ATOMS: atom_id res chain seq x y z
N MET A 1 -17.84 -4.21 -12.02
CA MET A 1 -16.97 -3.55 -11.04
C MET A 1 -17.78 -2.64 -10.14
N ASN A 2 -17.88 -3.06 -8.88
CA ASN A 2 -18.52 -2.32 -7.81
C ASN A 2 -17.91 -0.91 -7.61
N VAL A 3 -18.73 0.07 -7.21
CA VAL A 3 -18.27 1.46 -6.98
C VAL A 3 -17.18 1.57 -5.91
N LEU A 4 -17.21 0.71 -4.89
CA LEU A 4 -16.20 0.70 -3.83
C LEU A 4 -14.84 0.23 -4.37
N LEU A 5 -14.84 -0.74 -5.28
CA LEU A 5 -13.61 -1.17 -5.95
C LEU A 5 -13.04 -0.06 -6.83
N ASN A 6 -13.89 0.70 -7.54
CA ASN A 6 -13.42 1.85 -8.33
C ASN A 6 -12.70 2.90 -7.46
N GLU A 7 -13.13 3.08 -6.21
CA GLU A 7 -12.48 3.98 -5.26
C GLU A 7 -11.09 3.46 -4.86
N LEU A 8 -10.97 2.15 -4.58
CA LEU A 8 -9.68 1.52 -4.29
C LEU A 8 -8.72 1.59 -5.49
N HIS A 9 -9.21 1.33 -6.71
CA HIS A 9 -8.42 1.49 -7.94
C HIS A 9 -7.94 2.93 -8.15
N ALA A 10 -8.78 3.92 -7.86
CA ALA A 10 -8.40 5.33 -7.92
C ALA A 10 -7.29 5.65 -6.91
N TYR A 11 -7.39 5.11 -5.69
CA TYR A 11 -6.33 5.21 -4.69
C TYR A 11 -5.01 4.60 -5.19
N HIS A 12 -5.03 3.38 -5.74
CA HIS A 12 -3.83 2.74 -6.31
C HIS A 12 -3.19 3.56 -7.42
N HIS A 13 -3.99 4.20 -8.27
CA HIS A 13 -3.47 5.10 -9.30
C HIS A 13 -2.72 6.29 -8.69
N GLU A 14 -3.29 6.94 -7.67
CA GLU A 14 -2.65 8.05 -6.96
C GLU A 14 -1.39 7.59 -6.20
N ALA A 15 -1.44 6.43 -5.55
CA ALA A 15 -0.31 5.84 -4.85
C ALA A 15 0.84 5.54 -5.83
N ALA A 16 0.55 4.96 -7.01
CA ALA A 16 1.55 4.68 -8.04
C ALA A 16 2.25 5.96 -8.55
N ILE A 17 1.53 7.08 -8.67
CA ILE A 17 2.11 8.38 -9.02
C ILE A 17 3.10 8.84 -7.93
N LYS A 18 2.69 8.80 -6.65
CA LYS A 18 3.56 9.16 -5.52
C LYS A 18 4.80 8.28 -5.47
N ILE A 19 4.64 6.96 -5.61
CA ILE A 19 5.76 6.00 -5.62
C ILE A 19 6.72 6.28 -6.76
N THR A 20 6.21 6.64 -7.95
CA THR A 20 7.06 7.01 -9.09
C THR A 20 7.92 8.24 -8.77
N GLN A 21 7.34 9.25 -8.11
CA GLN A 21 8.08 10.43 -7.67
C GLN A 21 9.13 10.08 -6.59
N ILE A 22 8.79 9.21 -5.64
CA ILE A 22 9.70 8.71 -4.61
C ILE A 22 10.88 7.98 -5.26
N LYS A 23 10.64 7.08 -6.23
CA LYS A 23 11.72 6.39 -6.97
C LYS A 23 12.65 7.35 -7.71
N ALA A 24 12.10 8.40 -8.33
CA ALA A 24 12.89 9.40 -9.02
C ALA A 24 13.80 10.18 -8.04
N LEU A 25 13.27 10.56 -6.88
CA LEU A 25 14.02 11.21 -5.81
C LEU A 25 15.08 10.28 -5.21
N LEU A 26 14.73 9.02 -4.95
CA LEU A 26 15.64 7.98 -4.48
C LEU A 26 16.84 7.79 -5.43
N GLY A 27 16.61 7.86 -6.73
CA GLY A 27 17.68 7.85 -7.74
C GLY A 27 18.66 9.00 -7.57
N ARG A 28 18.18 10.22 -7.28
CA ARG A 28 19.05 11.38 -7.00
C ARG A 28 19.85 11.19 -5.71
N VAL A 29 19.17 10.72 -4.66
CA VAL A 29 19.77 10.42 -3.35
C VAL A 29 20.93 9.41 -3.47
N ARG A 30 20.77 8.38 -4.31
CA ARG A 30 21.81 7.35 -4.55
C ARG A 30 23.07 7.86 -5.25
N HIS A 31 22.99 8.96 -6.00
CA HIS A 31 24.10 9.45 -6.83
C HIS A 31 24.91 10.60 -6.19
N GLU A 32 24.81 10.79 -4.86
CA GLU A 32 25.57 11.78 -4.06
C GLU A 32 25.50 13.25 -4.56
N SER A 33 24.64 13.54 -5.53
CA SER A 33 24.28 14.89 -5.97
C SER A 33 23.14 15.49 -5.14
N ALA A 34 22.56 14.69 -4.26
CA ALA A 34 21.50 15.06 -3.34
C ALA A 34 22.04 15.79 -2.11
N GLY A 35 21.51 16.98 -1.86
CA GLY A 35 21.72 17.67 -0.58
C GLY A 35 20.90 17.04 0.54
N ALA A 36 21.14 17.46 1.79
CA ALA A 36 20.34 17.03 2.95
C ALA A 36 18.82 17.25 2.76
N ASP A 37 18.45 18.25 1.95
CA ASP A 37 17.06 18.57 1.62
C ASP A 37 16.35 17.48 0.79
N ASP A 38 17.07 16.76 -0.09
CA ASP A 38 16.50 15.67 -0.90
C ASP A 38 16.19 14.44 -0.03
N CYS A 39 17.05 14.11 0.95
CA CYS A 39 16.78 13.04 1.90
C CYS A 39 15.57 13.38 2.79
N LYS A 40 15.48 14.62 3.29
CA LYS A 40 14.34 15.05 4.07
C LYS A 40 13.03 14.96 3.27
N LEU A 41 13.04 15.48 2.03
CA LEU A 41 11.90 15.38 1.13
C LEU A 41 11.49 13.92 0.87
N LEU A 42 12.47 13.00 0.77
CA LEU A 42 12.20 11.58 0.56
C LEU A 42 11.37 11.00 1.72
N PHE A 43 11.75 11.31 2.96
CA PHE A 43 11.01 10.86 4.14
C PHE A 43 9.63 11.51 4.25
N GLU A 44 9.51 12.82 3.98
CA GLU A 44 8.21 13.51 3.94
C GLU A 44 7.25 12.85 2.92
N MET A 45 7.76 12.45 1.75
CA MET A 45 6.96 11.76 0.74
C MET A 45 6.57 10.34 1.16
N LEU A 46 7.46 9.61 1.86
CA LEU A 46 7.17 8.28 2.39
C LEU A 46 6.12 8.34 3.50
N GLU A 47 6.20 9.33 4.39
CA GLU A 47 5.20 9.56 5.43
C GLU A 47 3.84 9.94 4.81
N ALA A 48 3.85 10.78 3.78
CA ALA A 48 2.63 11.14 3.06
C ALA A 48 2.00 9.95 2.29
N LEU A 49 2.81 8.99 1.84
CA LEU A 49 2.32 7.74 1.26
C LEU A 49 1.67 6.87 2.35
N HIS A 50 2.35 6.66 3.48
CA HIS A 50 1.84 5.87 4.62
C HIS A 50 0.91 6.66 5.57
N GLY A 51 0.19 7.63 5.02
CA GLY A 51 -0.65 8.56 5.76
C GLY A 51 -1.99 7.97 6.20
N GLU A 52 -2.88 8.85 6.68
CA GLU A 52 -4.25 8.47 7.06
C GLU A 52 -5.04 7.88 5.89
N ALA A 53 -4.82 8.37 4.67
CA ALA A 53 -5.49 7.87 3.47
C ALA A 53 -5.17 6.39 3.21
N GLU A 54 -3.92 5.97 3.38
CA GLU A 54 -3.51 4.58 3.24
C GLU A 54 -4.11 3.68 4.31
N ARG A 55 -4.06 4.11 5.57
CA ARG A 55 -4.68 3.35 6.67
C ARG A 55 -6.17 3.15 6.44
N ARG A 56 -6.87 4.17 5.93
CA ARG A 56 -8.28 4.08 5.58
C ARG A 56 -8.53 3.14 4.40
N HIS A 57 -7.68 3.23 3.37
CA HIS A 57 -7.71 2.33 2.21
C HIS A 57 -7.56 0.87 2.64
N HIS A 58 -6.53 0.51 3.41
CA HIS A 58 -6.34 -0.86 3.92
C HIS A 58 -7.48 -1.30 4.86
N ALA A 59 -8.03 -0.40 5.68
CA ALA A 59 -9.20 -0.72 6.51
C ALA A 59 -10.44 -1.07 5.68
N ASN A 60 -10.67 -0.34 4.59
CA ASN A 60 -11.77 -0.59 3.67
C ASN A 60 -11.59 -1.93 2.93
N GLU A 61 -10.37 -2.28 2.53
CA GLU A 61 -10.02 -3.59 1.97
C GLU A 61 -10.27 -4.72 2.95
N GLU A 62 -9.97 -4.52 4.23
CA GLU A 62 -10.18 -5.53 5.26
C GLU A 62 -11.67 -5.89 5.42
N PHE A 63 -12.60 -4.93 5.25
CA PHE A 63 -14.03 -5.23 5.22
C PHE A 63 -14.40 -6.15 4.05
N ILE A 64 -13.87 -5.87 2.85
CA ILE A 64 -14.08 -6.69 1.65
C ILE A 64 -13.49 -8.08 1.87
N ARG A 65 -12.26 -8.16 2.37
CA ARG A 65 -11.53 -9.41 2.59
C ARG A 65 -12.28 -10.31 3.56
N ARG A 66 -12.75 -9.78 4.70
CA ARG A 66 -13.56 -10.55 5.67
C ARG A 66 -14.86 -11.06 5.08
N ALA A 67 -15.58 -10.22 4.33
CA ALA A 67 -16.81 -10.64 3.67
C ALA A 67 -16.55 -11.76 2.65
N LEU A 68 -15.44 -11.67 1.90
CA LEU A 68 -15.05 -12.67 0.91
C LEU A 68 -14.65 -13.99 1.55
N LEU A 69 -13.90 -13.94 2.66
CA LEU A 69 -13.53 -15.12 3.45
C LEU A 69 -14.72 -15.84 4.10
N ALA A 70 -15.85 -15.14 4.29
CA ALA A 70 -17.09 -15.72 4.79
C ALA A 70 -17.94 -16.40 3.70
N THR A 71 -17.49 -16.38 2.44
CA THR A 71 -18.17 -17.06 1.33
C THR A 71 -17.63 -18.47 1.08
N GLU A 72 -18.32 -19.23 0.24
CA GLU A 72 -17.85 -20.53 -0.27
C GLU A 72 -16.89 -20.40 -1.48
N ALA A 73 -16.35 -19.19 -1.73
CA ALA A 73 -15.43 -18.96 -2.83
C ALA A 73 -14.13 -19.78 -2.63
N PRO A 74 -13.51 -20.29 -3.72
CA PRO A 74 -12.20 -20.94 -3.64
C PRO A 74 -11.11 -19.89 -3.39
N ILE A 75 -10.90 -19.54 -2.11
CA ILE A 75 -10.03 -18.43 -1.72
C ILE A 75 -8.58 -18.66 -2.14
N HIS A 76 -8.07 -17.79 -3.03
CA HIS A 76 -6.66 -17.77 -3.40
C HIS A 76 -5.76 -17.39 -2.21
N GLN A 77 -4.58 -17.99 -2.09
CA GLN A 77 -3.68 -17.74 -0.95
C GLN A 77 -3.30 -16.27 -0.79
N ARG A 78 -3.08 -15.54 -1.90
CA ARG A 78 -2.80 -14.09 -1.85
C ARG A 78 -3.89 -13.28 -1.13
N VAL A 79 -5.17 -13.65 -1.24
CA VAL A 79 -6.25 -12.98 -0.49
C VAL A 79 -6.08 -13.15 1.02
N LYS A 80 -5.55 -14.29 1.47
CA LYS A 80 -5.26 -14.53 2.89
C LYS A 80 -4.03 -13.75 3.35
N ASP A 81 -3.07 -13.54 2.46
CA ASP A 81 -1.80 -12.89 2.76
C ASP A 81 -1.90 -11.35 2.81
N ILE A 82 -2.94 -10.74 2.23
CA ILE A 82 -3.14 -9.27 2.22
C ILE A 82 -3.06 -8.66 3.62
N GLU A 83 -3.73 -9.24 4.61
CA GLU A 83 -3.66 -8.76 6.01
C GLU A 83 -2.22 -8.80 6.55
N ARG A 84 -1.44 -9.81 6.16
CA ARG A 84 -0.02 -9.90 6.54
C ARG A 84 0.81 -8.81 5.86
N ASP A 85 0.50 -8.49 4.61
CA ASP A 85 1.15 -7.42 3.86
C ASP A 85 0.85 -6.06 4.52
N HIS A 86 -0.42 -5.77 4.85
CA HIS A 86 -0.82 -4.56 5.59
C HIS A 86 -0.08 -4.41 6.94
N LEU A 87 -0.07 -5.47 7.76
CA LEU A 87 0.67 -5.49 9.03
C LEU A 87 2.19 -5.34 8.83
N ALA A 88 2.73 -5.79 7.70
CA ALA A 88 4.13 -5.60 7.37
C ALA A 88 4.43 -4.15 7.01
N PHE A 89 3.53 -3.47 6.29
CA PHE A 89 3.70 -2.05 5.97
C PHE A 89 3.71 -1.16 7.20
N GLU A 90 2.83 -1.41 8.18
CA GLU A 90 2.86 -0.68 9.46
C GLU A 90 4.23 -0.81 10.16
N ARG A 91 4.82 -2.01 10.14
CA ARG A 91 6.16 -2.23 10.71
C ARG A 91 7.24 -1.51 9.91
N ILE A 92 7.20 -1.59 8.57
CA ILE A 92 8.19 -0.96 7.70
C ILE A 92 8.12 0.56 7.82
N ALA A 93 6.94 1.16 7.92
CA ALA A 93 6.79 2.59 8.13
C ALA A 93 7.45 3.06 9.44
N GLY A 94 7.27 2.30 10.53
CA GLY A 94 7.99 2.54 11.78
C GLY A 94 9.52 2.47 11.60
N GLN A 95 10.02 1.52 10.80
CA GLN A 95 11.44 1.41 10.48
C GLN A 95 11.96 2.58 9.64
N LEU A 96 11.20 3.04 8.64
CA LEU A 96 11.56 4.19 7.82
C LEU A 96 11.67 5.47 8.67
N LYS A 97 10.77 5.66 9.63
CA LYS A 97 10.85 6.78 10.58
C LYS A 97 12.10 6.74 11.45
N MET A 98 12.49 5.55 11.94
CA MET A 98 13.75 5.42 12.67
C MET A 98 14.98 5.70 11.79
N LEU A 99 14.91 5.40 10.48
CA LEU A 99 16.00 5.68 9.54
C LEU A 99 16.16 7.18 9.29
N GLU A 100 15.08 7.94 9.26
CA GLU A 100 15.11 9.41 9.13
C GLU A 100 15.93 10.07 10.24
N GLU A 101 15.78 9.59 11.47
CA GLU A 101 16.48 10.11 12.65
C GLU A 101 17.90 9.53 12.83
N SER A 102 18.32 8.61 11.95
CA SER A 102 19.56 7.84 12.09
C SER A 102 20.77 8.49 11.41
N THR A 103 21.97 8.05 11.78
CA THR A 103 23.22 8.38 11.08
C THR A 103 23.64 7.30 10.08
N GLN A 104 22.69 6.50 9.60
CA GLN A 104 22.96 5.43 8.64
C GLN A 104 23.44 5.98 7.30
N GLU A 105 24.23 5.19 6.58
CA GLU A 105 24.69 5.56 5.24
C GLU A 105 23.51 5.70 4.27
N THR A 106 23.59 6.68 3.37
CA THR A 106 22.59 6.93 2.33
C THR A 106 22.23 5.67 1.54
N ARG A 107 23.20 4.77 1.30
CA ARG A 107 22.96 3.49 0.63
C ARG A 107 21.99 2.58 1.40
N VAL A 108 22.14 2.50 2.72
CA VAL A 108 21.27 1.67 3.59
C VAL A 108 19.84 2.20 3.57
N ILE A 109 19.69 3.52 3.70
CA ILE A 109 18.38 4.19 3.58
C ILE A 109 17.79 3.89 2.20
N ALA A 110 18.60 4.04 1.15
CA ALA A 110 18.11 3.90 -0.20
C ALA A 110 17.70 2.47 -0.56
N ASP A 111 18.37 1.46 0.00
CA ASP A 111 18.01 0.05 -0.18
C ASP A 111 16.74 -0.31 0.61
N ALA A 112 16.58 0.21 1.84
CA ALA A 112 15.37 0.03 2.62
C ALA A 112 14.13 0.62 1.93
N VAL A 113 14.25 1.82 1.34
CA VAL A 113 13.16 2.47 0.60
C VAL A 113 12.85 1.71 -0.70
N ASP A 114 13.86 1.23 -1.43
CA ASP A 114 13.64 0.45 -2.65
C ASP A 114 12.91 -0.87 -2.36
N ASP A 115 13.26 -1.54 -1.26
CA ASP A 115 12.59 -2.76 -0.82
C ASP A 115 11.15 -2.51 -0.34
N PHE A 116 10.90 -1.38 0.32
CA PHE A 116 9.54 -0.95 0.65
C PHE A 116 8.70 -0.75 -0.62
N ILE A 117 9.24 -0.04 -1.62
CA ILE A 117 8.56 0.22 -2.89
C ILE A 117 8.25 -1.07 -3.66
N LYS A 118 9.19 -2.03 -3.71
CA LYS A 118 8.95 -3.34 -4.35
C LYS A 118 7.77 -4.07 -3.70
N LYS A 119 7.77 -4.15 -2.35
CA LYS A 119 6.69 -4.79 -1.61
C LYS A 119 5.35 -4.11 -1.85
N TYR A 120 5.35 -2.78 -1.95
CA TYR A 120 4.14 -2.01 -2.23
C TYR A 120 3.56 -2.35 -3.61
N TYR A 121 4.40 -2.44 -4.65
CA TYR A 121 3.94 -2.87 -5.97
C TYR A 121 3.45 -4.31 -5.99
N ASP A 122 4.16 -5.24 -5.33
CA ASP A 122 3.73 -6.64 -5.24
C ASP A 122 2.39 -6.80 -4.51
N HIS A 123 2.13 -5.92 -3.53
CA HIS A 123 0.86 -5.85 -2.82
C HIS A 123 -0.27 -5.36 -3.72
N MET A 124 -0.12 -4.16 -4.32
CA MET A 124 -1.11 -3.62 -5.25
C MET A 124 -1.39 -4.57 -6.42
N ASP A 125 -0.35 -5.21 -6.99
CA ASP A 125 -0.54 -6.19 -8.08
C ASP A 125 -1.38 -7.39 -7.63
N ALA A 126 -1.14 -7.91 -6.42
CA ALA A 126 -1.96 -9.00 -5.88
C ALA A 126 -3.41 -8.57 -5.65
N GLU A 127 -3.64 -7.30 -5.29
CA GLU A 127 -4.97 -6.77 -5.08
C GLU A 127 -5.72 -6.59 -6.40
N GLU A 128 -5.09 -5.91 -7.34
CA GLU A 128 -5.60 -5.61 -8.68
C GLU A 128 -5.87 -6.87 -9.51
N SER A 129 -4.95 -7.84 -9.47
CA SER A 129 -5.00 -9.01 -10.35
C SER A 129 -5.77 -10.19 -9.75
N ILE A 130 -5.90 -10.27 -8.43
CA ILE A 130 -6.50 -11.42 -7.74
C ILE A 130 -7.62 -11.00 -6.78
N PHE A 131 -7.34 -10.14 -5.80
CA PHE A 131 -8.30 -9.86 -4.74
C PHE A 131 -9.56 -9.16 -5.23
N PHE A 132 -9.42 -8.02 -5.92
CA PHE A 132 -10.56 -7.24 -6.39
C PHE A 132 -11.40 -8.00 -7.42
N PRO A 133 -10.82 -8.68 -8.43
CA PRO A 133 -11.60 -9.53 -9.33
C PRO A 133 -12.35 -10.65 -8.60
N MET A 134 -11.75 -11.23 -7.56
CA MET A 134 -12.39 -12.29 -6.79
C MET A 134 -13.52 -11.73 -5.91
N ALA A 135 -13.34 -10.55 -5.32
CA ALA A 135 -14.38 -9.84 -4.59
C ALA A 135 -15.56 -9.47 -5.49
N ASP A 136 -15.33 -8.86 -6.66
CA ASP A 136 -16.38 -8.47 -7.62
C ASP A 136 -17.19 -9.69 -8.10
N LYS A 137 -16.52 -10.85 -8.23
CA LYS A 137 -17.14 -12.10 -8.69
C LYS A 137 -18.01 -12.78 -7.62
N TRP A 138 -17.56 -12.79 -6.37
CA TRP A 138 -18.13 -13.66 -5.33
C TRP A 138 -18.97 -12.95 -4.28
N LEU A 139 -18.77 -11.65 -4.09
CA LEU A 139 -19.59 -10.89 -3.16
C LEU A 139 -20.94 -10.54 -3.79
N SER A 140 -22.00 -10.89 -3.07
CA SER A 140 -23.36 -10.52 -3.44
C SER A 140 -23.64 -9.03 -3.21
N ASP A 141 -24.68 -8.51 -3.86
CA ASP A 141 -25.13 -7.13 -3.65
C ASP A 141 -25.43 -6.82 -2.18
N ILE A 142 -25.98 -7.78 -1.42
CA ILE A 142 -26.27 -7.62 0.01
C ILE A 142 -24.98 -7.39 0.80
N GLN A 143 -23.95 -8.22 0.57
CA GLN A 143 -22.66 -8.07 1.22
C GLN A 143 -21.99 -6.75 0.85
N TRP A 144 -22.09 -6.33 -0.42
CA TRP A 144 -21.61 -5.01 -0.83
C TRP A 144 -22.32 -3.86 -0.11
N GLN A 145 -23.63 -3.94 0.11
CA GLN A 145 -24.35 -2.94 0.91
C GLN A 145 -23.92 -2.94 2.38
N GLU A 146 -23.63 -4.11 2.95
CA GLU A 146 -23.12 -4.22 4.33
C GLU A 146 -21.72 -3.65 4.48
N ILE A 147 -20.83 -3.88 3.51
CA ILE A 147 -19.50 -3.28 3.44
C ILE A 147 -19.63 -1.76 3.32
N LYS A 148 -20.49 -1.27 2.42
CA LYS A 148 -20.72 0.17 2.22
C LYS A 148 -21.12 0.91 3.50
N ARG A 149 -21.84 0.26 4.43
CA ARG A 149 -22.23 0.86 5.71
C ARG A 149 -21.07 1.07 6.68
N GLN A 150 -19.97 0.35 6.47
CA GLN A 150 -18.74 0.43 7.27
C GLN A 150 -17.64 1.24 6.55
N TRP A 151 -17.90 1.66 5.32
CA TRP A 151 -16.94 2.34 4.46
C TRP A 151 -16.66 3.77 4.97
N HIS A 152 -15.38 4.15 4.96
CA HIS A 152 -14.90 5.45 5.42
C HIS A 152 -14.12 6.19 4.34
#